data_AF-A0A2S6HZM0-F1
#
_entry.id   AF-A0A2S6HZM0-F1
#
_cell.length_a   1.000
_cell.length_b   1.000
_cell.length_c   1.000
_cell.angle_alpha   90.00
_cell.angle_beta   90.00
_cell.angle_gamma   90.00
#
_symmetry.space_group_name_H-M   'P 1'
#
loop_
_entity.id
_entity.type
_entity.pdbx_description
1 polymer ?
#
loop_
_entity_poly.entity_id
_entity_poly.type
_entity_poly.pdbx_seq_one_letter_code
_entity_poly.pdbx_strand_id
1 'polypeptide(L)'
;MKAVLIKILQYVGFKSSKSDTSFDEISRSIDDNRLQIKNTIVSHELIASSDSFDLVYLIFNKIINELPEDYTRQSQYIIQELNEGQRAIYITWVWEGEINNGGFNQFYANPSRQYADILPDLLLFIGASSFAELMVRANILYAQNMQNIKRHQDGTLEGFSKSYDDNPLNDLDKVFYDLNEKNELINYQANFIRTNASLFVKE
;
A
#
# COMPACT_ATOMS: atom_id res chain seq x y z
N MET A 1 -5.03 20.66 -4.64
CA MET A 1 -6.20 19.75 -4.66
C MET A 1 -6.36 18.99 -5.98
N LYS A 2 -6.49 19.64 -7.15
CA LYS A 2 -6.58 18.95 -8.46
C LYS A 2 -5.46 17.94 -8.75
N ALA A 3 -4.20 18.27 -8.43
CA ALA A 3 -3.06 17.40 -8.70
C ALA A 3 -2.99 16.14 -7.79
N VAL A 4 -3.60 16.19 -6.60
CA VAL A 4 -3.61 15.07 -5.66
C VAL A 4 -4.70 14.06 -6.03
N LEU A 5 -5.86 14.54 -6.50
CA LEU A 5 -6.95 13.68 -6.98
C LEU A 5 -6.56 12.90 -8.25
N ILE A 6 -5.79 13.51 -9.16
CA ILE A 6 -5.31 12.84 -10.38
C ILE A 6 -4.39 11.66 -10.06
N LYS A 7 -3.57 11.76 -9.00
CA LYS A 7 -2.74 10.64 -8.54
C LYS A 7 -3.57 9.51 -7.92
N ILE A 8 -4.64 9.84 -7.16
CA ILE A 8 -5.54 8.82 -6.60
C ILE A 8 -6.22 8.04 -7.72
N LEU A 9 -6.74 8.71 -8.76
CA LEU A 9 -7.41 8.07 -9.90
C LEU A 9 -6.49 7.10 -10.68
N GLN A 10 -5.18 7.33 -10.68
CA GLN A 10 -4.19 6.40 -11.26
C GLN A 10 -3.98 5.15 -10.38
N TYR A 11 -4.05 5.28 -9.05
CA TYR A 11 -3.94 4.16 -8.11
C TYR A 11 -5.18 3.23 -8.11
N VAL A 12 -6.37 3.72 -8.50
CA VAL A 12 -7.62 2.93 -8.51
C VAL A 12 -7.93 2.25 -9.85
N GLY A 13 -6.98 2.24 -10.79
CA GLY A 13 -7.13 1.49 -12.05
C GLY A 13 -8.26 1.99 -12.97
N PHE A 14 -8.70 3.25 -12.84
CA PHE A 14 -9.70 3.83 -13.73
C PHE A 14 -9.10 4.04 -15.14
N LYS A 15 -9.15 3.01 -15.98
CA LYS A 15 -8.94 3.15 -17.43
C LYS A 15 -10.08 4.03 -17.97
N SER A 16 -9.73 5.08 -18.71
CA SER A 16 -10.68 5.97 -19.35
C SER A 16 -11.53 5.22 -20.39
N SER A 17 -12.62 4.58 -19.97
CA SER A 17 -13.76 4.33 -20.84
C SER A 17 -14.61 5.60 -20.86
N LYS A 18 -15.10 5.99 -22.02
CA LYS A 18 -16.05 7.12 -22.20
C LYS A 18 -17.23 6.98 -21.24
N SER A 19 -17.15 7.62 -20.08
CA SER A 19 -18.26 7.77 -19.14
C SER A 19 -18.78 9.18 -19.29
N ASP A 20 -20.08 9.34 -19.53
CA ASP A 20 -20.78 10.64 -19.48
C ASP A 20 -20.81 11.26 -18.07
N THR A 21 -20.16 10.61 -17.10
CA THR A 21 -20.03 11.08 -15.72
C THR A 21 -19.14 12.32 -15.65
N SER A 22 -19.70 13.40 -15.14
CA SER A 22 -18.98 14.65 -14.95
C SER A 22 -17.94 14.55 -13.83
N PHE A 23 -16.92 15.41 -13.87
CA PHE A 23 -15.94 15.51 -12.79
C PHE A 23 -16.59 15.80 -11.43
N ASP A 24 -17.66 16.59 -11.41
CA ASP A 24 -18.39 16.95 -10.19
C ASP A 24 -19.18 15.76 -9.63
N GLU A 25 -19.67 14.87 -10.48
CA GLU A 25 -20.29 13.60 -10.04
C GLU A 25 -19.26 12.64 -9.48
N ILE A 26 -18.09 12.52 -10.13
CA ILE A 26 -16.96 11.71 -9.63
C ILE A 26 -16.50 12.23 -8.26
N SER A 27 -16.33 13.55 -8.12
CA SER A 27 -15.90 14.16 -6.87
C SER A 27 -16.90 13.91 -5.74
N ARG A 28 -18.21 14.10 -6.00
CA ARG A 28 -19.25 13.82 -5.00
C ARG A 28 -19.27 12.35 -4.60
N SER A 29 -19.15 11.43 -5.55
CA SER A 29 -19.12 9.99 -5.27
C SER A 29 -17.92 9.60 -4.39
N ILE A 30 -16.75 10.20 -4.60
CA ILE A 30 -15.57 9.99 -3.75
C ILE A 30 -15.81 10.51 -2.33
N ASP A 31 -16.39 11.70 -2.20
CA ASP A 31 -16.68 12.30 -0.89
C ASP A 31 -17.74 11.49 -0.12
N ASP A 32 -18.78 11.02 -0.81
CA ASP A 32 -19.81 10.15 -0.24
C ASP A 32 -19.22 8.81 0.22
N ASN A 33 -18.34 8.19 -0.58
CA ASN A 33 -17.67 6.95 -0.21
C ASN A 33 -16.75 7.13 1.01
N ARG A 34 -16.00 8.24 1.06
CA ARG A 34 -15.16 8.59 2.23
C ARG A 34 -16.00 8.78 3.49
N LEU A 35 -17.13 9.48 3.37
CA LEU A 35 -18.05 9.68 4.49
C LEU A 35 -18.67 8.37 4.96
N GLN A 36 -19.05 7.50 4.02
CA GLN A 36 -19.55 6.15 4.32
C GLN A 36 -18.50 5.36 5.09
N ILE A 37 -17.27 5.25 4.59
CA ILE A 37 -16.18 4.55 5.28
C ILE A 37 -15.94 5.14 6.67
N LYS A 38 -15.89 6.47 6.79
CA LYS A 38 -15.70 7.14 8.08
C LYS A 38 -16.78 6.73 9.09
N ASN A 39 -18.02 6.62 8.67
CA ASN A 39 -19.16 6.32 9.54
C ASN A 39 -19.38 4.81 9.77
N THR A 40 -18.79 3.92 8.97
CA THR A 40 -18.90 2.46 9.16
C THR A 40 -18.33 2.02 10.50
N ILE A 41 -19.14 1.41 11.36
CA ILE A 41 -18.62 0.81 12.61
C ILE A 41 -17.97 -0.54 12.26
N VAL A 42 -16.70 -0.71 12.63
CA VAL A 42 -15.97 -1.97 12.41
C VAL A 42 -16.31 -2.90 13.57
N SER A 43 -17.23 -3.84 13.33
CA SER A 43 -17.64 -4.86 14.30
C SER A 43 -17.00 -6.21 14.00
N HIS A 44 -17.00 -7.11 14.99
CA HIS A 44 -16.57 -8.50 14.79
C HIS A 44 -17.38 -9.20 13.68
N GLU A 45 -18.69 -8.93 13.59
CA GLU A 45 -19.57 -9.51 12.56
C GLU A 45 -19.22 -9.00 11.17
N LEU A 46 -18.94 -7.70 11.03
CA LEU A 46 -18.51 -7.12 9.76
C LEU A 46 -17.18 -7.74 9.30
N ILE A 47 -16.19 -7.79 10.20
CA ILE A 47 -14.88 -8.41 9.91
C ILE A 47 -15.05 -9.87 9.46
N ALA A 48 -15.92 -10.64 10.12
CA ALA A 48 -16.11 -12.05 9.81
C ALA A 48 -16.83 -12.30 8.48
N SER A 49 -17.72 -11.39 8.06
CA SER A 49 -18.60 -11.57 6.90
C SER A 49 -18.13 -10.89 5.61
N SER A 50 -17.26 -9.86 5.69
CA SER A 50 -16.69 -9.19 4.52
C SER A 50 -15.78 -10.11 3.69
N ASP A 51 -15.77 -9.94 2.37
CA ASP A 51 -14.74 -10.53 1.51
C ASP A 51 -13.35 -9.92 1.81
N SER A 52 -12.30 -10.61 1.37
CA SER A 52 -10.92 -10.22 1.72
C SER A 52 -10.57 -8.82 1.22
N PHE A 53 -10.97 -8.44 0.00
CA PHE A 53 -10.62 -7.14 -0.55
C PHE A 53 -11.36 -6.02 0.17
N ASP A 54 -12.70 -6.12 0.28
CA ASP A 54 -13.51 -5.08 0.93
C ASP A 54 -13.12 -4.92 2.40
N LEU A 55 -12.79 -6.02 3.09
CA LEU A 55 -12.31 -5.98 4.47
C LEU A 55 -11.01 -5.17 4.60
N VAL A 56 -9.98 -5.54 3.84
CA VAL A 56 -8.68 -4.88 3.96
C VAL A 56 -8.78 -3.43 3.46
N TYR A 57 -9.51 -3.18 2.37
CA TYR A 57 -9.78 -1.85 1.85
C TYR A 57 -10.47 -0.96 2.91
N LEU A 58 -11.51 -1.47 3.58
CA LEU A 58 -12.19 -0.75 4.65
C LEU A 58 -11.23 -0.38 5.79
N ILE A 59 -10.46 -1.36 6.29
CA ILE A 59 -9.52 -1.14 7.40
C ILE A 59 -8.43 -0.15 6.99
N PHE A 60 -7.86 -0.28 5.81
CA PHE A 60 -6.86 0.64 5.28
C PHE A 60 -7.39 2.07 5.20
N ASN A 61 -8.59 2.27 4.66
CA ASN A 61 -9.19 3.60 4.56
C ASN A 61 -9.58 4.18 5.92
N LYS A 62 -9.98 3.34 6.89
CA LYS A 62 -10.17 3.77 8.28
C LYS A 62 -8.88 4.34 8.86
N ILE A 63 -7.76 3.64 8.68
CA ILE A 63 -6.45 4.11 9.13
C ILE A 63 -6.08 5.44 8.45
N ILE A 64 -6.22 5.54 7.12
CA ILE A 64 -5.92 6.79 6.38
C ILE A 64 -6.74 7.96 6.91
N ASN A 65 -8.03 7.77 7.20
CA ASN A 65 -8.91 8.83 7.68
C ASN A 65 -8.55 9.33 9.09
N GLU A 66 -7.70 8.60 9.82
CA GLU A 66 -7.19 8.96 11.14
C GLU A 66 -5.80 9.62 11.08
N LEU A 67 -5.12 9.54 9.94
CA LEU A 67 -3.81 10.13 9.78
C LEU A 67 -3.87 11.67 9.82
N PRO A 68 -2.88 12.34 10.42
CA PRO A 68 -2.75 13.79 10.35
C PRO A 68 -2.68 14.30 8.91
N GLU A 69 -3.16 15.52 8.64
CA GLU A 69 -3.04 16.13 7.29
C GLU A 69 -1.58 16.37 6.88
N ASP A 70 -0.70 16.64 7.85
CA ASP A 70 0.73 16.87 7.61
C ASP A 70 1.49 15.56 7.38
N TYR A 71 2.11 15.44 6.22
CA TYR A 71 2.81 14.22 5.80
C TYR A 71 3.93 13.78 6.75
N THR A 72 4.69 14.70 7.33
CA THR A 72 5.76 14.35 8.28
C THR A 72 5.17 13.76 9.55
N ARG A 73 4.05 14.33 10.02
CA ARG A 73 3.29 13.80 11.16
C ARG A 73 2.62 12.46 10.84
N GLN A 74 2.26 12.19 9.58
CA GLN A 74 1.73 10.87 9.19
C GLN A 74 2.74 9.76 9.46
N SER A 75 3.99 9.89 9.00
CA SER A 75 5.02 8.89 9.24
C SER A 75 5.23 8.63 10.74
N GLN A 76 5.26 9.69 11.55
CA GLN A 76 5.38 9.58 12.99
C GLN A 76 4.18 8.86 13.61
N TYR A 77 2.96 9.24 13.22
CA TYR A 77 1.72 8.61 13.69
C TYR A 77 1.67 7.11 13.34
N ILE A 78 2.05 6.74 12.12
CA ILE A 78 2.09 5.35 11.66
C ILE A 78 3.04 4.51 12.51
N ILE A 79 4.19 5.07 12.89
CA ILE A 79 5.22 4.35 13.66
C ILE A 79 4.95 4.35 15.17
N GLN A 80 4.34 5.42 15.70
CA GLN A 80 4.26 5.63 17.15
C GLN A 80 2.86 5.43 17.72
N GLU A 81 1.81 5.75 16.96
CA GLU A 81 0.43 5.81 17.46
C GLU A 81 -0.43 4.63 16.99
N LEU A 82 -0.21 4.13 15.76
CA LEU A 82 -0.90 2.92 15.31
C LEU A 82 -0.49 1.72 16.16
N ASN A 83 -1.46 0.88 16.49
CA ASN A 83 -1.14 -0.44 17.05
C ASN A 83 -0.42 -1.30 15.99
N GLU A 84 0.25 -2.36 16.43
CA GLU A 84 1.07 -3.17 15.54
C GLU A 84 0.28 -3.81 14.38
N GLY A 85 -0.97 -4.24 14.63
CA GLY A 85 -1.86 -4.77 13.60
C GLY A 85 -2.26 -3.73 12.56
N GLN A 86 -2.65 -2.52 13.00
CA GLN A 86 -2.95 -1.41 12.09
C GLN A 86 -1.74 -1.01 11.25
N ARG A 87 -0.56 -0.93 11.88
CA ARG A 87 0.69 -0.61 11.19
C ARG A 87 1.04 -1.68 10.16
N ALA A 88 0.87 -2.97 10.49
CA ALA A 88 1.10 -4.06 9.55
C ALA A 88 0.19 -3.97 8.32
N ILE A 89 -1.11 -3.74 8.51
CA ILE A 89 -2.06 -3.61 7.40
C ILE A 89 -1.75 -2.39 6.53
N TYR A 90 -1.52 -1.22 7.15
CA TYR A 90 -1.21 0.00 6.39
C TYR A 90 0.05 -0.16 5.54
N ILE A 91 1.14 -0.62 6.16
CA ILE A 91 2.45 -0.67 5.49
C ILE A 91 2.48 -1.75 4.40
N THR A 92 1.89 -2.92 4.65
CA THR A 92 1.85 -4.00 3.64
C THR A 92 0.93 -3.65 2.47
N TRP A 93 -0.19 -2.95 2.70
CA TRP A 93 -1.05 -2.43 1.62
C TRP A 93 -0.30 -1.42 0.75
N VAL A 94 0.38 -0.45 1.37
CA VAL A 94 1.19 0.54 0.65
C VAL A 94 2.27 -0.15 -0.17
N TRP A 95 3.00 -1.09 0.42
CA TRP A 95 4.06 -1.84 -0.25
C TRP A 95 3.56 -2.61 -1.47
N GLU A 96 2.48 -3.38 -1.34
CA GLU A 96 1.85 -4.09 -2.46
C GLU A 96 1.40 -3.12 -3.56
N GLY A 97 0.80 -2.00 -3.19
CA GLY A 97 0.38 -0.96 -4.13
C GLY A 97 1.55 -0.35 -4.91
N GLU A 98 2.70 -0.12 -4.27
CA GLU A 98 3.89 0.40 -4.96
C GLU A 98 4.43 -0.60 -5.99
N ILE A 99 4.52 -1.89 -5.62
CA ILE A 99 5.02 -2.93 -6.51
C ILE A 99 4.06 -3.18 -7.68
N ASN A 100 2.76 -3.20 -7.43
CA ASN A 100 1.76 -3.35 -8.49
C ASN A 100 1.75 -2.16 -9.47
N ASN A 101 2.13 -0.96 -9.03
CA ASN A 101 2.15 0.23 -9.88
C ASN A 101 3.46 0.41 -10.67
N GLY A 102 4.61 0.05 -10.08
CA GLY A 102 5.91 0.30 -10.70
C GLY A 102 7.05 -0.53 -10.12
N GLY A 103 6.75 -1.68 -9.53
CA GLY A 103 7.73 -2.61 -8.99
C GLY A 103 8.47 -2.08 -7.76
N PHE A 104 9.49 -2.83 -7.36
CA PHE A 104 10.43 -2.44 -6.30
C PHE A 104 11.17 -1.15 -6.63
N ASN A 105 11.39 -0.83 -7.92
CA ASN A 105 11.96 0.46 -8.33
C ASN A 105 11.08 1.62 -7.83
N GLN A 106 9.76 1.56 -8.03
CA GLN A 106 8.84 2.57 -7.51
C GLN A 106 8.85 2.61 -5.98
N PHE A 107 8.79 1.46 -5.30
CA PHE A 107 8.84 1.41 -3.84
C PHE A 107 10.08 2.13 -3.26
N TYR A 108 11.28 1.87 -3.79
CA TYR A 108 12.52 2.50 -3.31
C TYR A 108 12.73 3.94 -3.82
N ALA A 109 12.07 4.33 -4.90
CA ALA A 109 12.04 5.73 -5.35
C ALA A 109 11.13 6.60 -4.47
N ASN A 110 10.01 6.02 -3.99
CA ASN A 110 8.99 6.74 -3.25
C ASN A 110 9.31 6.87 -1.75
N PRO A 111 8.67 7.82 -1.04
CA PRO A 111 8.80 7.97 0.40
C PRO A 111 8.41 6.73 1.22
N SER A 112 7.57 5.84 0.67
CA SER A 112 7.19 4.54 1.27
C SER A 112 8.39 3.66 1.62
N ARG A 113 9.54 3.84 0.95
CA ARG A 113 10.82 3.19 1.30
C ARG A 113 11.25 3.39 2.76
N GLN A 114 10.75 4.42 3.45
CA GLN A 114 11.05 4.64 4.87
C GLN A 114 10.65 3.46 5.76
N TYR A 115 9.74 2.60 5.29
CA TYR A 115 9.30 1.40 6.00
C TYR A 115 10.09 0.15 5.64
N ALA A 116 11.07 0.23 4.74
CA ALA A 116 11.78 -0.93 4.20
C ALA A 116 12.40 -1.82 5.27
N ASP A 117 12.96 -1.23 6.34
CA ASP A 117 13.66 -1.97 7.38
C ASP A 117 12.71 -2.80 8.27
N ILE A 118 11.49 -2.31 8.51
CA ILE A 118 10.50 -3.00 9.38
C ILE A 118 9.55 -3.91 8.59
N LEU A 119 9.53 -3.78 7.26
CA LEU A 119 8.58 -4.47 6.40
C LEU A 119 8.69 -6.00 6.44
N PRO A 120 9.90 -6.62 6.46
CA PRO A 120 10.03 -8.06 6.63
C PRO A 120 9.35 -8.59 7.91
N ASP A 121 9.53 -7.90 9.03
CA ASP A 121 8.94 -8.31 10.32
C ASP A 121 7.42 -8.19 10.29
N LEU A 122 6.88 -7.12 9.68
CA LEU A 122 5.44 -6.95 9.51
C LEU A 122 4.83 -8.00 8.58
N LEU A 123 5.53 -8.41 7.52
CA LEU A 123 5.10 -9.49 6.64
C LEU A 123 5.10 -10.84 7.37
N LEU A 124 6.11 -11.12 8.20
CA LEU A 124 6.11 -12.29 9.07
C LEU A 124 4.96 -12.26 10.07
N PHE A 125 4.70 -11.09 10.65
CA PHE A 125 3.64 -10.88 11.64
C PHE A 125 2.25 -11.20 11.10
N ILE A 126 1.98 -10.90 9.82
CA ILE A 126 0.73 -11.29 9.14
C ILE A 126 0.75 -12.71 8.55
N GLY A 127 1.83 -13.47 8.78
CA GLY A 127 2.00 -14.85 8.30
C GLY A 127 2.51 -14.98 6.86
N ALA A 128 2.83 -13.86 6.19
CA ALA A 128 3.24 -13.80 4.79
C ALA A 128 4.75 -14.08 4.61
N SER A 129 5.21 -15.25 5.08
CA SER A 129 6.65 -15.58 5.20
C SER A 129 7.43 -15.50 3.87
N SER A 130 6.84 -15.97 2.76
CA SER A 130 7.49 -15.90 1.44
C SER A 130 7.67 -14.47 0.95
N PHE A 131 6.71 -13.58 1.26
CA PHE A 131 6.83 -12.16 0.96
C PHE A 131 7.89 -11.49 1.86
N ALA A 132 7.99 -11.89 3.13
CA ALA A 132 9.03 -11.40 4.02
C ALA A 132 10.43 -11.75 3.51
N GLU A 133 10.64 -12.98 3.06
CA GLU A 133 11.91 -13.41 2.45
C GLU A 133 12.23 -12.58 1.19
N LEU A 134 11.24 -12.38 0.32
CA LEU A 134 11.38 -11.54 -0.86
C LEU A 134 11.79 -10.11 -0.49
N MET A 135 11.17 -9.53 0.54
CA MET A 135 11.48 -8.19 0.99
C MET A 135 12.89 -8.07 1.59
N VAL A 136 13.36 -9.08 2.33
CA VAL A 136 14.77 -9.15 2.80
C VAL A 136 15.73 -9.14 1.61
N ARG A 137 15.45 -9.94 0.57
CA ARG A 137 16.26 -9.97 -0.65
C ARG A 137 16.26 -8.63 -1.37
N ALA A 138 15.11 -7.95 -1.44
CA ALA A 138 15.00 -6.61 -2.01
C ALA A 138 15.86 -5.59 -1.23
N ASN A 139 15.80 -5.61 0.10
CA ASN A 139 16.59 -4.72 0.95
C ASN A 139 18.10 -4.93 0.77
N ILE A 140 18.56 -6.19 0.74
CA ILE A 140 19.97 -6.52 0.51
C ILE A 140 20.40 -6.03 -0.88
N LEU A 141 19.62 -6.32 -1.91
CA LEU A 141 19.95 -5.96 -3.28
C LEU A 141 20.00 -4.44 -3.47
N TYR A 142 19.03 -3.73 -2.89
CA TYR A 142 19.00 -2.27 -2.89
C TYR A 142 20.21 -1.68 -2.16
N ALA A 143 20.55 -2.18 -0.97
CA ALA A 143 21.70 -1.70 -0.22
C ALA A 143 23.02 -1.89 -0.98
N GLN A 144 23.19 -3.04 -1.64
CA GLN A 144 24.39 -3.36 -2.45
C GLN A 144 24.50 -2.53 -3.73
N ASN A 145 23.37 -2.09 -4.31
CA ASN A 145 23.31 -1.44 -5.62
C ASN A 145 22.78 0.00 -5.56
N MET A 146 22.71 0.61 -4.37
CA MET A 146 21.99 1.87 -4.15
C MET A 146 22.44 2.99 -5.10
N GLN A 147 23.74 3.12 -5.36
CA GLN A 147 24.26 4.15 -6.27
C GLN A 147 23.78 3.92 -7.71
N ASN A 148 23.73 2.67 -8.17
CA ASN A 148 23.25 2.32 -9.51
C ASN A 148 21.73 2.54 -9.61
N ILE A 149 20.96 2.06 -8.62
CA ILE A 149 19.49 2.19 -8.59
C ILE A 149 19.07 3.67 -8.58
N LYS A 150 19.80 4.52 -7.85
CA LYS A 150 19.50 5.96 -7.75
C LYS A 150 20.08 6.80 -8.88
N ARG A 151 20.88 6.23 -9.79
CA ARG A 151 21.66 7.00 -10.79
C ARG A 151 20.83 7.96 -11.64
N HIS A 152 19.57 7.59 -11.92
CA HIS A 152 18.63 8.36 -12.72
C HIS A 152 17.48 8.97 -11.88
N GLN A 153 17.47 8.78 -10.55
CA GLN A 153 16.42 9.31 -9.67
C GLN A 153 16.68 10.80 -9.35
N ASP A 154 16.60 11.65 -10.37
CA ASP A 154 16.85 13.09 -10.29
C ASP A 154 15.59 13.93 -9.96
N GLY A 155 14.46 13.25 -9.74
CA GLY A 155 13.16 13.88 -9.46
C GLY A 155 12.35 14.22 -10.71
N THR A 156 12.88 13.96 -11.91
CA THR A 156 12.16 14.12 -13.18
C THR A 156 11.44 12.83 -13.60
N LEU A 157 10.40 12.97 -14.42
CA LEU A 157 9.71 11.81 -14.99
C LEU A 157 10.60 11.02 -15.95
N GLU A 158 11.47 11.72 -16.71
CA GLU A 158 12.43 11.10 -17.61
C GLU A 158 13.45 10.27 -16.83
N GLY A 159 14.03 10.84 -15.78
CA GLY A 159 14.94 10.14 -14.87
C GLY A 159 14.29 8.92 -14.20
N PHE A 160 13.05 9.06 -13.71
CA PHE A 160 12.30 7.93 -13.15
C PHE A 160 12.04 6.83 -14.19
N SER A 161 11.64 7.19 -15.41
CA SER A 161 11.43 6.22 -16.49
C SER A 161 12.73 5.49 -16.85
N LYS A 162 13.84 6.22 -16.88
CA LYS A 162 15.18 5.67 -17.13
C LYS A 162 15.73 4.84 -15.97
N SER A 163 15.22 5.03 -14.75
CA SER A 163 15.68 4.27 -13.58
C SER A 163 15.25 2.80 -13.62
N TYR A 164 14.41 2.40 -14.57
CA TYR A 164 14.10 1.00 -14.84
C TYR A 164 15.16 0.31 -15.71
N ASP A 165 15.98 1.06 -16.45
CA ASP A 165 17.02 0.51 -17.32
C ASP A 165 18.13 -0.15 -16.48
N ASP A 166 18.38 -1.43 -16.75
CA ASP A 166 19.36 -2.28 -16.04
C ASP A 166 19.19 -2.27 -14.51
N ASN A 167 17.95 -2.10 -14.03
CA ASN A 167 17.68 -2.08 -12.59
C ASN A 167 17.66 -3.51 -12.03
N PRO A 168 18.56 -3.85 -11.09
CA PRO A 168 18.64 -5.20 -10.54
C PRO A 168 17.37 -5.62 -9.78
N LEU A 169 16.54 -4.66 -9.35
CA LEU A 169 15.28 -4.94 -8.67
C LEU A 169 14.21 -5.55 -9.57
N ASN A 170 14.29 -5.37 -10.90
CA ASN A 170 13.26 -5.80 -11.86
C ASN A 170 12.99 -7.32 -11.83
N ASP A 171 13.98 -8.14 -11.47
CA ASP A 171 13.79 -9.58 -11.37
C ASP A 171 13.01 -9.98 -10.11
N LEU A 172 13.04 -9.14 -9.07
CA LEU A 172 12.24 -9.36 -7.85
C LEU A 172 10.77 -9.04 -8.09
N ASP A 173 10.44 -8.15 -9.03
CA ASP A 173 9.05 -7.86 -9.42
C ASP A 173 8.36 -9.12 -9.95
N LYS A 174 9.04 -9.90 -10.81
CA LYS A 174 8.51 -11.18 -11.31
C LYS A 174 8.23 -12.15 -10.18
N VAL A 175 9.15 -12.26 -9.21
CA VAL A 175 8.99 -13.11 -8.04
C VAL A 175 7.79 -12.65 -7.21
N PHE A 176 7.60 -11.33 -7.04
CA PHE A 176 6.43 -10.79 -6.36
C PHE A 176 5.14 -11.20 -7.08
N TYR A 177 5.05 -10.98 -8.40
CA TYR A 177 3.84 -11.30 -9.16
C TYR A 177 3.52 -12.79 -9.13
N ASP A 178 4.53 -13.66 -9.26
CA ASP A 178 4.35 -15.12 -9.14
C ASP A 178 3.88 -15.54 -7.74
N LEU A 179 4.35 -14.86 -6.68
CA LEU A 179 3.89 -15.10 -5.32
C LEU A 179 2.45 -14.62 -5.14
N ASN A 180 2.12 -13.43 -5.65
CA ASN A 180 0.80 -12.82 -5.49
C ASN A 180 -0.28 -13.55 -6.29
N GLU A 181 0.05 -14.10 -7.46
CA GLU A 181 -0.87 -14.95 -8.23
C GLU A 181 -1.23 -16.24 -7.47
N LYS A 182 -0.27 -16.83 -6.74
CA LYS A 182 -0.47 -18.09 -6.01
C LYS A 182 -1.06 -17.87 -4.62
N ASN A 183 -0.64 -16.80 -3.96
CA ASN A 183 -0.98 -16.49 -2.58
C ASN A 183 -1.17 -14.98 -2.47
N GLU A 184 -2.33 -14.49 -2.92
CA GLU A 184 -2.62 -13.05 -2.91
C GLU A 184 -2.37 -12.47 -1.51
N LEU A 185 -1.52 -11.45 -1.41
CA LEU A 185 -1.13 -10.83 -0.14
C LEU A 185 -2.35 -10.33 0.63
N ILE A 186 -3.37 -9.87 -0.09
CA ILE A 186 -4.69 -9.49 0.42
C ILE A 186 -5.32 -10.57 1.30
N ASN A 187 -5.11 -11.85 1.00
CA ASN A 187 -5.67 -12.94 1.79
C ASN A 187 -4.93 -13.14 3.11
N TYR A 188 -3.61 -12.90 3.15
CA TYR A 188 -2.86 -12.87 4.42
C TYR A 188 -3.32 -11.70 5.30
N GLN A 189 -3.45 -10.52 4.70
CA GLN A 189 -3.95 -9.32 5.39
C GLN A 189 -5.36 -9.56 5.95
N ALA A 190 -6.29 -10.07 5.14
CA ALA A 190 -7.65 -10.36 5.56
C ALA A 190 -7.72 -11.42 6.65
N ASN A 191 -6.94 -12.51 6.52
CA ASN A 191 -6.87 -13.55 7.55
C ASN A 191 -6.30 -13.01 8.86
N PHE A 192 -5.27 -12.16 8.81
CA PHE A 192 -4.71 -11.51 9.98
C PHE A 192 -5.75 -10.62 10.67
N ILE A 193 -6.51 -9.80 9.92
CA ILE A 193 -7.59 -8.97 10.47
C ILE A 193 -8.65 -9.84 11.15
N ARG A 194 -9.10 -10.92 10.51
CA ARG A 194 -10.12 -11.82 11.08
C ARG A 194 -9.68 -12.50 12.37
N THR A 195 -8.44 -12.98 12.41
CA THR A 195 -7.90 -13.68 13.58
C THR A 195 -7.51 -12.73 14.73
N ASN A 196 -7.33 -11.45 14.44
CA ASN A 196 -6.96 -10.42 15.41
C ASN A 196 -7.97 -9.25 15.43
N ALA A 197 -9.26 -9.57 15.30
CA ALA A 197 -10.33 -8.57 15.11
C ALA A 197 -10.34 -7.46 16.17
N SER A 198 -9.99 -7.78 17.42
CA SER A 198 -9.91 -6.82 18.53
C SER A 198 -8.92 -5.68 18.32
N LEU A 199 -7.93 -5.82 17.43
CA LEU A 199 -7.01 -4.74 17.05
C LEU A 199 -7.65 -3.68 16.14
N PHE A 200 -8.81 -3.98 15.56
CA PHE A 200 -9.45 -3.19 14.51
C PHE A 200 -10.86 -2.72 14.86
N VAL A 201 -11.52 -3.42 15.79
CA VAL A 201 -12.84 -3.05 16.28
C VAL A 201 -12.77 -1.71 17.02
N LYS A 202 -13.73 -0.84 16.73
CA LYS A 202 -14.00 0.38 17.49
C LYS A 202 -15.41 0.28 18.03
N GLU A 203 -15.51 0.09 19.35
CA GLU A 203 -16.78 0.08 20.10
C GLU A 203 -17.36 1.49 20.26
#